data_AF-A0A7M3YED8-F1
#
_entry.id   AF-A0A7M3YED8-F1
#
_cell.length_a   1.000
_cell.length_b   1.000
_cell.length_c   1.000
_cell.angle_alpha   90.00
_cell.angle_beta   90.00
_cell.angle_gamma   90.00
#
_symmetry.space_group_name_H-M   'P 1'
#
loop_
_entity.id
_entity.type
_entity.pdbx_description
1 polymer ?
#
loop_
_entity_poly.entity_id
_entity_poly.type
_entity_poly.pdbx_seq_one_letter_code
_entity_poly.pdbx_strand_id
1 'polypeptide(L)'
;MSRVISFSVDNQFADELDNLVKSSGYDNRSRFLRDASLNLAEELQRGSLESMDPELSIEGILIVFFQHGIEQKLHDIRHSGEITVTSYNHTSQFNNSCVDMMLAFGTAGKMRKVMQLLQKTQDVDRVTFIPAPLRDQGCC
;
A
#
# COMPACT_ATOMS: atom_id res chain seq x y z
N MET A 1 -14.96 26.75 0.55
CA MET A 1 -14.86 27.44 -0.76
C MET A 1 -13.94 26.64 -1.66
N SER A 2 -14.25 26.49 -2.95
CA SER A 2 -13.33 25.91 -3.93
C SER A 2 -12.40 26.99 -4.49
N ARG A 3 -11.14 26.63 -4.76
CA ARG A 3 -10.15 27.49 -5.44
C ARG A 3 -9.82 26.86 -6.78
N VAL A 4 -9.78 27.67 -7.83
CA VAL A 4 -9.36 27.24 -9.18
C VAL A 4 -7.87 27.48 -9.33
N ILE A 5 -7.16 26.50 -9.87
CA ILE A 5 -5.74 26.57 -10.23
C ILE A 5 -5.65 26.33 -11.73
N SER A 6 -4.96 27.22 -12.45
CA SER A 6 -4.71 27.08 -13.89
C SER A 6 -3.23 26.80 -14.13
N PHE A 7 -2.94 25.98 -15.14
CA PHE A 7 -1.59 25.71 -15.61
C PHE A 7 -1.59 25.63 -17.13
N SER A 8 -0.48 26.03 -17.74
CA SER A 8 -0.32 26.06 -19.19
C SER A 8 0.15 24.70 -19.69
N VAL A 9 -0.45 24.24 -20.79
CA VAL A 9 -0.11 22.99 -21.49
C VAL A 9 -0.18 23.23 -22.99
N ASP A 10 0.51 22.40 -23.77
CA ASP A 10 0.28 22.35 -25.22
C ASP A 10 -0.96 21.50 -25.57
N ASN A 11 -1.38 21.56 -26.83
CA ASN A 11 -2.56 20.84 -27.30
C ASN A 11 -2.39 19.32 -27.22
N GLN A 12 -1.18 18.82 -27.49
CA GLN A 12 -0.90 17.39 -27.48
C GLN A 12 -1.13 16.82 -26.06
N PHE A 13 -0.53 17.45 -25.06
CA PHE A 13 -0.70 17.06 -23.67
C PHE A 13 -2.17 17.19 -23.22
N ALA A 14 -2.87 18.24 -23.66
CA ALA A 14 -4.29 18.42 -23.33
C ALA A 14 -5.15 17.25 -23.84
N ASP A 15 -4.90 16.79 -25.07
CA ASP A 15 -5.60 15.66 -25.69
C ASP A 15 -5.22 14.32 -25.02
N GLU A 16 -3.94 14.12 -24.70
CA GLU A 16 -3.46 12.94 -23.96
C GLU A 16 -4.07 12.86 -22.56
N LEU A 17 -4.13 13.99 -21.83
CA LEU A 17 -4.77 14.07 -20.52
C LEU A 17 -6.26 13.74 -20.60
N ASP A 18 -6.97 14.21 -21.63
CA ASP A 18 -8.38 13.89 -21.83
C ASP A 18 -8.62 12.40 -22.03
N ASN A 19 -7.78 11.77 -22.84
CA ASN A 19 -7.85 10.33 -23.08
C ASN A 19 -7.57 9.56 -21.79
N LEU A 20 -6.54 9.97 -21.04
CA LEU A 20 -6.17 9.34 -19.77
C LEU A 20 -7.29 9.44 -18.73
N VAL A 21 -7.93 10.61 -18.61
CA VAL A 21 -9.06 10.83 -17.70
C VAL A 21 -10.20 9.87 -18.03
N LYS A 22 -10.58 9.75 -19.31
CA LYS A 22 -11.64 8.85 -19.76
C LYS A 22 -11.28 7.38 -19.58
N SER A 23 -10.09 6.96 -19.99
CA SER A 23 -9.66 5.56 -19.89
C SER A 23 -9.49 5.09 -18.44
N SER A 24 -9.19 6.02 -17.53
CA SER A 24 -9.10 5.76 -16.09
C SER A 24 -10.46 5.75 -15.38
N GLY A 25 -11.57 5.97 -16.11
CA GLY A 25 -12.93 5.94 -15.56
C GLY A 25 -13.34 7.17 -14.77
N TYR A 26 -12.65 8.30 -14.94
CA TYR A 26 -13.01 9.56 -14.28
C TYR A 26 -13.97 10.40 -15.12
N ASP A 27 -15.02 10.94 -14.49
CA ASP A 27 -16.01 11.80 -15.17
C ASP A 27 -15.51 13.21 -15.46
N ASN A 28 -14.47 13.69 -14.75
CA ASN A 28 -13.92 15.03 -14.96
C ASN A 28 -12.43 15.15 -14.60
N ARG A 29 -11.75 16.07 -15.31
CA ARG A 29 -10.32 16.37 -15.14
C ARG A 29 -9.97 16.82 -13.72
N SER A 30 -10.83 17.62 -13.08
CA SER A 30 -10.57 18.19 -11.75
C SER A 30 -10.47 17.12 -10.67
N ARG A 31 -11.29 16.07 -10.74
CA ARG A 31 -11.23 14.93 -9.82
C ARG A 31 -10.01 14.08 -10.11
N PHE A 32 -9.75 13.76 -11.38
CA PHE A 32 -8.58 13.01 -11.80
C PHE A 32 -7.28 13.67 -11.31
N LEU A 33 -7.09 14.97 -11.61
CA LEU A 33 -5.88 15.70 -11.23
C LEU A 33 -5.73 15.82 -9.71
N ARG A 34 -6.83 15.94 -8.95
CA ARG A 34 -6.77 15.98 -7.49
C ARG A 34 -6.29 14.65 -6.93
N ASP A 35 -6.90 13.56 -7.34
CA ASP A 35 -6.55 12.21 -6.87
C ASP A 35 -5.12 11.86 -7.30
N ALA A 36 -4.74 12.17 -8.54
CA ALA A 36 -3.38 11.97 -9.05
C ALA A 36 -2.35 12.82 -8.28
N SER A 37 -2.65 14.09 -7.99
CA SER A 37 -1.75 14.95 -7.22
C SER A 37 -1.56 14.45 -5.79
N LEU A 38 -2.64 13.98 -5.14
CA LEU A 38 -2.57 13.42 -3.79
C LEU A 38 -1.78 12.11 -3.78
N ASN A 39 -2.03 11.23 -4.74
CA ASN A 39 -1.33 9.96 -4.86
C ASN A 39 0.17 10.16 -5.14
N LEU A 40 0.52 11.05 -6.07
CA LEU A 40 1.91 11.39 -6.36
C LEU A 40 2.59 12.09 -5.18
N ALA A 41 1.90 13.00 -4.49
CA ALA A 41 2.44 13.65 -3.30
C ALA A 41 2.71 12.64 -2.17
N GLU A 42 1.80 11.68 -1.96
CA GLU A 42 1.99 10.59 -1.01
C GLU A 42 3.21 9.74 -1.39
N GLU A 43 3.32 9.34 -2.66
CA GLU A 43 4.45 8.56 -3.17
C GLU A 43 5.79 9.30 -2.95
N LEU A 44 5.84 10.60 -3.26
CA LEU A 44 7.05 11.41 -3.11
C LEU A 44 7.44 11.69 -1.66
N GLN A 45 6.47 11.92 -0.78
CA GLN A 45 6.73 12.21 0.64
C GLN A 45 7.12 10.96 1.42
N ARG A 46 6.40 9.86 1.19
CA ARG A 46 6.59 8.62 1.92
C ARG A 46 7.71 7.76 1.33
N GLY A 47 7.86 7.79 0.01
CA GLY A 47 8.71 6.85 -0.73
C GLY A 47 8.20 5.41 -0.66
N SER A 48 8.93 4.50 -1.29
CA SER A 48 8.74 3.06 -1.09
C SER A 48 9.07 2.66 0.35
N LEU A 49 8.55 1.51 0.81
CA LEU A 49 8.94 0.98 2.12
C LEU A 49 10.46 0.91 2.26
N GLU A 50 11.20 0.53 1.21
CA GLU A 50 12.66 0.43 1.21
C GLU A 50 13.39 1.76 1.43
N SER A 51 12.80 2.88 0.98
CA SER A 51 13.41 4.22 1.07
C SER A 51 13.07 4.99 2.34
N MET A 52 12.12 4.53 3.16
CA MET A 52 11.75 5.21 4.42
C MET A 52 12.91 5.24 5.44
N ASP A 53 12.84 6.11 6.44
CA ASP A 53 13.73 5.99 7.61
C ASP A 53 13.42 4.68 8.38
N PRO A 54 14.41 3.82 8.69
CA PRO A 54 14.19 2.58 9.44
C PRO A 54 13.47 2.75 10.79
N GLU A 55 13.62 3.89 11.45
CA GLU A 55 12.99 4.19 12.74
C GLU A 55 11.61 4.84 12.61
N LEU A 56 11.17 5.15 11.39
CA LEU A 56 9.84 5.69 11.13
C LEU A 56 8.77 4.68 11.52
N SER A 57 7.89 5.06 12.44
CA SER A 57 6.68 4.31 12.76
C SER A 57 5.71 4.34 11.60
N ILE A 58 5.30 3.17 11.14
CA ILE A 58 4.37 2.98 10.03
C ILE A 58 3.27 2.00 10.41
N GLU A 59 2.11 2.20 9.79
CA GLU A 59 0.97 1.30 9.87
C GLU A 59 0.45 1.00 8.46
N GLY A 60 -0.20 -0.14 8.29
CA GLY A 60 -0.71 -0.54 7.00
C GLY A 60 -1.26 -1.96 6.97
N ILE A 61 -1.48 -2.45 5.76
CA ILE A 61 -2.00 -3.80 5.51
C ILE A 61 -0.87 -4.65 4.94
N LEU A 62 -0.46 -5.68 5.67
CA LEU A 62 0.42 -6.73 5.18
C LEU A 62 -0.42 -7.85 4.57
N ILE A 63 -0.21 -8.11 3.28
CA ILE A 63 -0.92 -9.11 2.49
C ILE A 63 0.07 -10.20 2.10
N VAL A 64 -0.25 -11.46 2.42
CA VAL A 64 0.59 -12.62 2.12
C VAL A 64 -0.25 -13.64 1.36
N PHE A 65 0.16 -13.96 0.13
CA PHE A 65 -0.35 -15.08 -0.66
C PHE A 65 0.57 -16.28 -0.45
N PHE A 66 0.01 -17.45 -0.15
CA PHE A 66 0.80 -18.63 0.19
C PHE A 66 0.07 -19.96 -0.04
N GLN A 67 0.82 -21.06 -0.01
CA GLN A 67 0.31 -22.43 -0.05
C GLN A 67 0.27 -23.06 1.36
N HIS A 68 -0.58 -24.07 1.55
CA HIS A 68 -0.74 -24.75 2.84
C HIS A 68 0.58 -25.27 3.42
N GLY A 69 0.69 -25.27 4.75
CA GLY A 69 1.84 -25.80 5.49
C GLY A 69 2.73 -24.72 6.14
N ILE A 70 2.44 -23.44 5.93
CA ILE A 70 3.19 -22.32 6.53
C ILE A 70 2.41 -21.56 7.61
N GLU A 71 1.23 -22.03 7.99
CA GLU A 71 0.32 -21.36 8.93
C GLU A 71 1.00 -21.09 10.28
N GLN A 72 1.85 -22.03 10.74
CA GLN A 72 2.61 -21.86 11.96
C GLN A 72 3.66 -20.74 11.84
N LYS A 73 4.36 -20.63 10.71
CA LYS A 73 5.34 -19.54 10.50
C LYS A 73 4.64 -18.18 10.48
N LEU A 74 3.48 -18.09 9.85
CA LEU A 74 2.66 -16.87 9.83
C LEU A 74 2.12 -16.56 11.23
N HIS A 75 1.76 -17.57 12.02
CA HIS A 75 1.45 -17.39 13.44
C HIS A 75 2.63 -16.82 14.23
N ASP A 76 3.82 -17.41 14.10
CA ASP A 76 5.01 -16.96 14.82
C ASP A 76 5.38 -15.52 14.45
N ILE A 77 5.24 -15.12 13.18
CA ILE A 77 5.49 -13.74 12.74
C ILE A 77 4.52 -12.76 13.41
N ARG A 78 3.24 -13.11 13.50
CA ARG A 78 2.23 -12.29 14.18
C ARG A 78 2.52 -12.11 15.68
N HIS A 79 3.23 -13.06 16.28
CA HIS A 79 3.60 -13.06 17.70
C HIS A 79 5.09 -12.74 17.97
N SER A 80 5.86 -12.40 16.94
CA SER A 80 7.31 -12.20 17.03
C SER A 80 7.74 -10.95 17.82
N GLY A 81 6.83 -9.97 17.98
CA GLY A 81 7.16 -8.64 18.54
C GLY A 81 7.93 -7.72 17.58
N GLU A 82 8.24 -8.19 16.36
CA GLU A 82 8.84 -7.34 15.32
C GLU A 82 7.82 -6.35 14.76
N ILE A 83 6.59 -6.83 14.56
CA ILE A 83 5.44 -6.02 14.19
C ILE A 83 4.28 -6.33 15.14
N THR A 84 3.44 -5.33 15.38
CA THR A 84 2.18 -5.49 16.09
C THR A 84 1.08 -5.73 15.07
N VAL A 85 0.37 -6.84 15.19
CA VAL A 85 -0.80 -7.14 14.34
C VAL A 85 -2.07 -6.91 15.14
N THR A 86 -2.87 -5.92 14.73
CA THR A 86 -4.10 -5.53 15.43
C THR A 86 -5.32 -6.32 14.96
N SER A 87 -5.31 -6.76 13.70
CA SER A 87 -6.35 -7.59 13.11
C SER A 87 -5.76 -8.48 12.03
N TYR A 88 -6.37 -9.65 11.85
CA TYR A 88 -5.95 -10.68 10.92
C TYR A 88 -7.16 -11.36 10.30
N ASN A 89 -7.14 -11.57 8.99
CA ASN A 89 -8.11 -12.39 8.28
C ASN A 89 -7.39 -13.40 7.38
N HIS A 90 -7.89 -14.64 7.36
CA HIS A 90 -7.45 -15.71 6.47
C HIS A 90 -8.55 -16.02 5.48
N THR A 91 -8.20 -16.10 4.20
CA THR A 91 -9.06 -16.62 3.15
C THR A 91 -8.37 -17.78 2.46
N SER A 92 -9.02 -18.94 2.45
CA SER A 92 -8.56 -20.12 1.72
C SER A 92 -9.13 -20.15 0.30
N GLN A 93 -8.43 -20.84 -0.61
CA GLN A 93 -8.88 -21.07 -2.00
C GLN A 93 -9.12 -19.80 -2.82
N PHE A 94 -8.35 -18.74 -2.55
CA PHE A 94 -8.35 -17.54 -3.39
C PHE A 94 -7.35 -17.71 -4.54
N ASN A 95 -7.85 -17.93 -5.76
CA ASN A 95 -7.02 -18.16 -6.96
C ASN A 95 -5.98 -19.29 -6.78
N ASN A 96 -6.38 -20.42 -6.20
CA ASN A 96 -5.52 -21.56 -5.86
C ASN A 96 -4.39 -21.24 -4.85
N SER A 97 -4.52 -20.17 -4.06
CA SER A 97 -3.66 -19.87 -2.92
C SER A 97 -4.51 -19.55 -1.68
N CYS A 98 -3.89 -19.59 -0.50
CA CYS A 98 -4.38 -18.93 0.70
C CYS A 98 -3.91 -17.47 0.73
N VAL A 99 -4.69 -16.60 1.38
CA VAL A 99 -4.36 -15.19 1.59
C VAL A 99 -4.57 -14.81 3.04
N ASP A 100 -3.52 -14.25 3.64
CA ASP A 100 -3.58 -13.59 4.93
C ASP A 100 -3.50 -12.08 4.74
N MET A 101 -4.46 -11.36 5.32
CA MET A 101 -4.46 -9.91 5.42
C MET A 101 -4.33 -9.50 6.88
N MET A 102 -3.29 -8.73 7.19
CA MET A 102 -2.94 -8.30 8.54
C MET A 102 -2.89 -6.79 8.62
N LEU A 103 -3.66 -6.19 9.53
CA LEU A 103 -3.44 -4.81 9.94
C LEU A 103 -2.23 -4.78 10.87
N ALA A 104 -1.14 -4.20 10.39
CA ALA A 104 0.16 -4.27 11.04
C ALA A 104 0.74 -2.88 11.30
N PHE A 105 1.38 -2.74 12.46
CA PHE A 105 2.08 -1.54 12.92
C PHE A 105 3.50 -1.90 13.36
N GLY A 106 4.47 -1.04 13.07
CA GLY A 106 5.86 -1.20 13.51
C GLY A 106 6.76 -0.15 12.90
N THR A 107 8.07 -0.22 13.18
CA THR A 107 9.02 0.66 12.47
C THR A 107 9.26 0.13 11.06
N ALA A 108 9.60 1.02 10.12
CA ALA A 108 9.84 0.63 8.72
C ALA A 108 10.95 -0.42 8.60
N GLY A 109 12.01 -0.32 9.41
CA GLY A 109 13.09 -1.30 9.44
C GLY A 109 12.62 -2.70 9.85
N LYS A 110 11.77 -2.80 10.88
CA LYS A 110 11.21 -4.10 11.30
C LYS A 110 10.21 -4.64 10.28
N MET A 111 9.39 -3.78 9.68
CA MET A 111 8.47 -4.18 8.62
C MET A 111 9.22 -4.76 7.42
N ARG A 112 10.32 -4.11 6.98
CA ARG A 112 11.21 -4.64 5.93
C ARG A 112 11.75 -6.02 6.31
N LYS A 113 12.23 -6.19 7.54
CA LYS A 113 12.75 -7.48 8.03
C LYS A 113 11.70 -8.59 7.94
N VAL A 114 10.46 -8.31 8.37
CA VAL A 114 9.34 -9.24 8.26
C VAL A 114 9.00 -9.55 6.80
N MET A 115 8.92 -8.52 5.94
CA MET A 115 8.66 -8.72 4.52
C MET A 115 9.74 -9.58 3.85
N GLN A 116 11.01 -9.30 4.12
CA GLN A 116 12.14 -10.08 3.58
C GLN A 116 12.14 -11.53 4.08
N LEU A 117 11.77 -11.76 5.35
CA LEU A 117 11.62 -13.11 5.89
C LEU A 117 10.51 -13.87 5.17
N LEU A 118 9.33 -13.25 5.00
CA LEU A 118 8.20 -13.86 4.31
C LEU A 118 8.51 -14.13 2.83
N GLN A 119 9.13 -13.18 2.13
CA GLN A 119 9.54 -13.34 0.73
C GLN A 119 10.52 -14.50 0.51
N LYS A 120 11.33 -14.83 1.51
CA LYS A 120 12.28 -15.97 1.47
C LYS A 120 11.69 -17.27 2.01
N THR A 121 10.48 -17.23 2.55
CA THR A 121 9.83 -18.41 3.11
C THR A 121 9.29 -19.26 1.97
N GLN A 122 9.70 -20.54 1.93
CA GLN A 122 9.14 -21.51 1.01
C GLN A 122 7.61 -21.52 1.13
N ASP A 123 6.93 -21.69 0.00
CA ASP A 123 5.47 -21.75 -0.12
C ASP A 123 4.76 -20.40 0.12
N VAL A 124 5.51 -19.29 0.18
CA VAL A 124 4.96 -17.93 0.03
C VAL A 124 5.05 -17.53 -1.45
N ASP A 125 3.90 -17.24 -2.06
CA ASP A 125 3.79 -16.85 -3.46
C ASP A 125 4.09 -15.36 -3.65
N ARG A 126 3.54 -14.52 -2.75
CA ARG A 126 3.67 -13.05 -2.84
C ARG A 126 3.44 -12.39 -1.48
N VAL A 127 4.23 -11.36 -1.21
CA VAL A 127 4.08 -10.50 -0.04
C VAL A 127 3.94 -9.06 -0.51
N THR A 128 2.99 -8.32 0.05
CA THR A 128 2.81 -6.90 -0.25
C THR A 128 2.44 -6.17 1.04
N PHE A 129 3.08 -5.03 1.29
CA PHE A 129 2.66 -4.12 2.35
C PHE A 129 2.09 -2.86 1.72
N ILE A 130 0.87 -2.51 2.11
CA ILE A 130 0.18 -1.29 1.70
C ILE A 130 0.21 -0.35 2.91
N PRO A 131 1.06 0.68 2.92
CA PRO A 131 1.08 1.64 4.02
C PRO A 131 -0.26 2.39 4.08
N ALA A 132 -0.78 2.64 5.28
CA ALA A 132 -2.00 3.44 5.47
C ALA A 132 -1.74 4.88 5.02
N PRO A 133 -2.67 5.61 4.41
CA PRO A 133 -2.40 6.94 3.82
C PRO A 133 -1.73 7.95 4.76
N LEU A 134 -0.83 8.79 4.24
CA LEU A 134 -0.34 9.97 4.99
C LEU A 134 -1.50 10.95 5.17
N ARG A 135 -1.90 11.20 6.42
CA ARG A 135 -2.93 12.20 6.75
C ARG A 135 -2.54 12.97 8.00
N ASP A 136 -2.51 14.30 7.87
CA ASP A 136 -2.31 15.23 8.99
C ASP A 136 -3.61 15.53 9.75
N GLN A 137 -4.77 15.14 9.20
CA GLN A 137 -6.11 15.39 9.73
C GLN A 137 -6.92 14.09 9.65
N GLY A 138 -7.51 13.69 10.78
CA GLY A 138 -8.14 12.39 10.99
C GLY A 138 -9.64 12.34 10.67
N CYS A 139 -10.21 11.14 10.83
CA CYS A 139 -11.66 10.93 10.90
C CYS A 139 -12.25 11.41 12.26
N CYS A 140 -11.38 11.77 13.20
CA CYS A 140 -11.66 12.20 14.57
C CYS A 140 -10.77 13.41 14.90
#